data_AF-A0A5P9PY57-F1
#
_entry.id   AF-A0A5P9PY57-F1
#
_cell.length_a   1.000
_cell.length_b   1.000
_cell.length_c   1.000
_cell.angle_alpha   90.00
_cell.angle_beta   90.00
_cell.angle_gamma   90.00
#
_symmetry.space_group_name_H-M   'P 1'
#
loop_
_entity.id
_entity.type
_entity.pdbx_description
1 polymer ?
#
loop_
_entity_poly.entity_id
_entity_poly.type
_entity_poly.pdbx_seq_one_letter_code
_entity_poly.pdbx_strand_id
1 'polypeptide(L)'
;MQKKLIAKAAAAFALAGGLTLASQAGASAAGTVSVTPATGLTSGATVTVSATGLTANLEHFVGLCGTVGGQYACDATGVVSVTTNASGAASTPLTVKKTFTGTVGGGGSVTVDCGAVQCVIGVYNADGSAGASTNVAFS
;
A
#
# COMPACT_ATOMS: atom_id res chain seq x y z
N MET A 1 -16.28 -20.19 -49.75
CA MET A 1 -17.51 -19.55 -50.27
C MET A 1 -17.88 -18.43 -49.30
N GLN A 2 -17.69 -17.17 -49.68
CA GLN A 2 -18.02 -16.00 -48.85
C GLN A 2 -19.54 -15.86 -48.73
N LYS A 3 -20.03 -15.49 -47.55
CA LYS A 3 -21.27 -14.71 -47.43
C LYS A 3 -21.16 -13.81 -46.21
N LYS A 4 -20.78 -12.56 -46.52
CA LYS A 4 -21.12 -11.37 -45.73
C LYS A 4 -22.62 -11.42 -45.42
N LEU A 5 -23.04 -10.91 -44.26
CA LEU A 5 -24.15 -9.96 -44.17
C LEU A 5 -24.17 -9.33 -42.76
N ILE A 6 -24.09 -8.02 -42.78
CA ILE A 6 -24.25 -7.08 -41.68
C ILE A 6 -25.75 -6.82 -41.50
N ALA A 7 -26.27 -6.85 -40.28
CA ALA A 7 -27.51 -6.17 -39.89
C ALA A 7 -27.45 -5.95 -38.36
N LYS A 8 -27.01 -4.78 -37.86
CA LYS A 8 -27.82 -3.58 -37.61
C LYS A 8 -29.18 -3.86 -36.94
N ALA A 9 -29.12 -3.81 -35.61
CA ALA A 9 -30.05 -3.22 -34.63
C ALA A 9 -31.55 -3.11 -34.95
N ALA A 10 -32.38 -3.67 -34.05
CA ALA A 10 -33.56 -3.09 -33.38
C ALA A 10 -34.50 -4.23 -32.94
N ALA A 11 -35.29 -4.21 -31.88
CA ALA A 11 -35.38 -3.49 -30.61
C ALA A 11 -36.52 -4.20 -29.84
N ALA A 12 -36.57 -4.00 -28.52
CA ALA A 12 -37.74 -4.16 -27.63
C ALA A 12 -38.22 -5.58 -27.26
N PHE A 13 -37.90 -5.99 -26.02
CA PHE A 13 -38.88 -6.62 -25.15
C PHE A 13 -38.93 -5.87 -23.82
N ALA A 14 -40.15 -5.61 -23.38
CA ALA A 14 -40.51 -4.68 -22.32
C ALA A 14 -40.25 -5.25 -20.92
N LEU A 15 -39.74 -4.38 -20.04
CA LEU A 15 -40.00 -4.22 -18.61
C LEU A 15 -40.50 -5.46 -17.83
N ALA A 16 -39.56 -6.23 -17.30
CA ALA A 16 -39.73 -6.93 -16.02
C ALA A 16 -38.46 -6.70 -15.20
N GLY A 17 -38.64 -6.21 -13.97
CA GLY A 17 -37.58 -5.67 -13.12
C GLY A 17 -36.44 -6.65 -12.86
N GLY A 18 -35.23 -6.14 -12.99
CA GLY A 18 -34.00 -6.89 -12.75
C GLY A 18 -32.84 -6.08 -13.27
N LEU A 19 -32.59 -4.92 -12.67
CA LEU A 19 -31.37 -4.17 -12.91
C LEU A 19 -30.22 -5.08 -12.46
N THR A 20 -29.63 -5.82 -13.38
CA THR A 20 -28.37 -6.50 -13.14
C THR A 20 -27.35 -5.39 -12.95
N LEU A 21 -27.20 -4.93 -11.71
CA LEU A 21 -26.00 -4.22 -11.31
C LEU A 21 -24.86 -5.19 -11.60
N ALA A 22 -24.26 -5.06 -12.79
CA ALA A 22 -22.91 -5.51 -13.00
C ALA A 22 -22.12 -4.76 -11.94
N SER A 23 -21.83 -5.44 -10.83
CA SER A 23 -20.89 -5.00 -9.82
C SER A 23 -19.56 -4.90 -10.54
N GLN A 24 -19.33 -3.75 -11.17
CA GLN A 24 -18.03 -3.36 -11.67
C GLN A 24 -17.21 -3.25 -10.39
N ALA A 25 -16.49 -4.32 -10.06
CA ALA A 25 -15.49 -4.30 -9.00
C ALA A 25 -14.62 -3.10 -9.33
N GLY A 26 -14.81 -2.01 -8.58
CA GLY A 26 -14.01 -0.82 -8.74
C GLY A 26 -12.58 -1.30 -8.64
N ALA A 27 -11.80 -1.08 -9.69
CA ALA A 27 -10.37 -1.32 -9.62
C ALA A 27 -9.89 -0.49 -8.42
N SER A 28 -9.62 -1.16 -7.30
CA SER A 28 -9.08 -0.53 -6.11
C SER A 28 -7.76 0.07 -6.57
N ALA A 29 -7.73 1.39 -6.76
CA ALA A 29 -6.48 2.08 -7.01
C ALA A 29 -5.55 1.68 -5.87
N ALA A 30 -4.38 1.11 -6.20
CA ALA A 30 -3.38 0.81 -5.19
C ALA A 30 -3.17 2.09 -4.36
N GLY A 31 -3.24 1.97 -3.04
CA GLY A 31 -3.16 3.12 -2.15
C GLY A 31 -1.90 3.95 -2.45
N THR A 32 -1.92 5.21 -2.06
CA THR A 32 -0.76 6.11 -2.19
C THR A 32 -0.24 6.46 -0.82
N VAL A 33 1.08 6.51 -0.66
CA VAL A 33 1.75 6.88 0.59
C VAL A 33 2.71 8.04 0.32
N SER A 34 2.68 9.03 1.19
CA SER A 34 3.64 10.13 1.23
C SER A 34 4.24 10.26 2.64
N VAL A 35 5.48 10.72 2.70
CA VAL A 35 6.24 10.84 3.96
C VAL A 35 6.89 12.22 4.00
N THR A 36 6.78 12.91 5.13
CA THR A 36 7.39 14.22 5.34
C THR A 36 8.11 14.28 6.70
N PRO A 37 9.42 14.57 6.74
CA PRO A 37 10.36 14.56 5.61
C PRO A 37 10.58 13.13 5.07
N ALA A 38 10.88 12.98 3.77
CA ALA A 38 11.22 11.67 3.16
C ALA A 38 12.73 11.44 3.00
N THR A 39 13.53 12.52 3.02
CA THR A 39 14.96 12.48 2.73
C THR A 39 15.74 13.25 3.79
N GLY A 40 17.05 12.99 3.88
CA GLY A 40 17.90 13.64 4.86
C GLY A 40 17.63 13.15 6.29
N LEU A 41 17.02 11.96 6.42
CA LEU A 41 16.59 11.41 7.69
C LEU A 41 17.79 11.04 8.56
N THR A 42 17.66 11.27 9.87
CA THR A 42 18.59 10.76 10.87
C THR A 42 17.95 9.62 11.64
N SER A 43 18.77 8.77 12.25
CA SER A 43 18.23 7.72 13.12
C SER A 43 17.52 8.34 14.32
N GLY A 44 16.30 7.88 14.61
CA GLY A 44 15.44 8.44 15.65
C GLY A 44 14.58 9.62 15.20
N ALA A 45 14.66 10.04 13.92
CA ALA A 45 13.77 11.07 13.40
C ALA A 45 12.32 10.60 13.39
N THR A 46 11.39 11.49 13.72
CA THR A 46 9.95 11.26 13.50
C THR A 46 9.54 11.86 12.17
N VAL A 47 8.90 11.06 11.33
CA VAL A 47 8.30 11.48 10.06
C VAL A 47 6.78 11.39 10.14
N THR A 48 6.08 12.22 9.38
CA THR A 48 4.63 12.09 9.19
C THR A 48 4.37 11.25 7.97
N VAL A 49 3.69 10.11 8.14
CA VAL A 49 3.23 9.25 7.06
C VAL A 49 1.79 9.57 6.76
N SER A 50 1.47 9.85 5.50
CA SER A 50 0.09 10.06 5.03
C SER A 50 -0.24 9.05 3.96
N ALA A 51 -1.44 8.47 4.03
CA ALA A 51 -1.89 7.49 3.08
C ALA A 51 -3.33 7.75 2.64
N THR A 52 -3.63 7.47 1.37
CA THR A 52 -4.97 7.62 0.78
C THR A 52 -5.26 6.47 -0.19
N GLY A 53 -6.54 6.23 -0.49
CA GLY A 53 -6.95 5.13 -1.37
C GLY A 53 -6.84 3.76 -0.72
N LEU A 54 -6.69 3.71 0.60
CA LEU A 54 -6.71 2.47 1.37
C LEU A 54 -8.15 2.04 1.64
N THR A 55 -8.35 0.82 2.15
CA THR A 55 -9.68 0.36 2.52
C THR A 55 -10.20 1.18 3.70
N ALA A 56 -11.36 1.80 3.55
CA ALA A 56 -11.94 2.71 4.55
C ALA A 56 -12.36 2.00 5.85
N ASN A 57 -12.22 2.70 6.98
CA ASN A 57 -12.60 2.23 8.31
C ASN A 57 -11.94 0.91 8.74
N LEU A 58 -10.75 0.60 8.21
CA LEU A 58 -9.96 -0.57 8.58
C LEU A 58 -8.65 -0.16 9.22
N GLU A 59 -8.16 -1.04 10.09
CA GLU A 59 -6.83 -0.93 10.68
C GLU A 59 -5.76 -1.34 9.66
N HIS A 60 -4.70 -0.54 9.63
CA HIS A 60 -3.51 -0.77 8.85
C HIS A 60 -2.26 -0.56 9.71
N PHE A 61 -1.16 -1.19 9.30
CA PHE A 61 0.12 -1.08 9.97
C PHE A 61 1.07 -0.25 9.12
N VAL A 62 1.83 0.64 9.74
CA VAL A 62 2.82 1.49 9.08
C VAL A 62 4.19 1.14 9.64
N GLY A 63 5.17 0.90 8.77
CA GLY A 63 6.49 0.48 9.20
C GLY A 63 7.59 0.74 8.18
N LEU A 64 8.82 0.74 8.66
CA LEU A 64 10.04 0.90 7.86
C LEU A 64 10.60 -0.47 7.45
N CYS A 65 10.95 -0.62 6.18
CA CYS A 65 11.63 -1.82 5.67
C CYS A 65 12.84 -1.45 4.82
N GLY A 66 13.83 -2.34 4.77
CA GLY A 66 14.92 -2.29 3.81
C GLY A 66 14.82 -3.41 2.78
N THR A 67 15.33 -3.16 1.58
CA THR A 67 15.41 -4.18 0.52
C THR A 67 16.74 -4.93 0.66
N VAL A 68 16.69 -6.21 1.04
CA VAL A 68 17.88 -7.07 1.21
C VAL A 68 17.68 -8.35 0.40
N GLY A 69 18.59 -8.63 -0.53
CA GLY A 69 18.50 -9.83 -1.38
C GLY A 69 17.23 -9.92 -2.22
N GLY A 70 16.64 -8.78 -2.59
CA GLY A 70 15.38 -8.70 -3.34
C GLY A 70 14.11 -8.91 -2.49
N GLN A 71 14.24 -9.02 -1.16
CA GLN A 71 13.13 -9.17 -0.23
C GLN A 71 13.05 -7.96 0.72
N TYR A 72 11.86 -7.70 1.26
CA TYR A 72 11.70 -6.70 2.31
C TYR A 72 12.03 -7.30 3.68
N ALA A 73 12.86 -6.58 4.43
CA ALA A 73 13.16 -6.82 5.83
C ALA A 73 12.68 -5.64 6.67
N CYS A 74 11.66 -5.84 7.51
CA CYS A 74 10.93 -4.75 8.17
C CYS A 74 11.24 -4.64 9.67
N ASP A 75 11.34 -3.41 10.20
CA ASP A 75 11.50 -3.16 11.63
C ASP A 75 10.20 -3.43 12.38
N ALA A 76 10.03 -4.65 12.88
CA ALA A 76 8.85 -5.03 13.66
C ALA A 76 8.68 -4.21 14.95
N THR A 77 9.77 -3.63 15.49
CA THR A 77 9.73 -2.86 16.74
C THR A 77 9.31 -1.40 16.55
N GLY A 78 9.35 -0.91 15.30
CA GLY A 78 8.97 0.46 14.94
C GLY A 78 7.57 0.58 14.34
N VAL A 79 6.81 -0.53 14.24
CA VAL A 79 5.49 -0.54 13.61
C VAL A 79 4.48 0.24 14.45
N VAL A 80 3.66 1.05 13.78
CA VAL A 80 2.50 1.72 14.38
C VAL A 80 1.23 1.29 13.65
N SER A 81 0.09 1.22 14.34
CA SER A 81 -1.20 1.02 13.69
C SER A 81 -1.91 2.34 13.45
N VAL A 82 -2.74 2.39 12.41
CA VAL A 82 -3.59 3.52 12.07
C VAL A 82 -4.88 3.01 11.44
N THR A 83 -6.01 3.60 11.84
CA THR A 83 -7.31 3.32 11.23
C THR A 83 -7.63 4.37 10.19
N THR A 84 -7.99 3.94 8.98
CA THR A 84 -8.43 4.84 7.92
C THR A 84 -9.80 5.43 8.21
N ASN A 85 -10.04 6.65 7.76
CA ASN A 85 -11.35 7.26 7.81
C ASN A 85 -12.29 6.70 6.70
N ALA A 86 -13.50 7.25 6.61
CA ALA A 86 -14.50 6.85 5.62
C ALA A 86 -14.08 7.04 4.15
N SER A 87 -13.06 7.86 3.87
CA SER A 87 -12.51 8.05 2.53
C SER A 87 -11.28 7.16 2.25
N GLY A 88 -10.90 6.27 3.17
CA GLY A 88 -9.70 5.44 2.99
C GLY A 88 -8.40 6.22 3.20
N ALA A 89 -8.43 7.29 3.99
CA ALA A 89 -7.28 8.13 4.29
C ALA A 89 -6.83 8.00 5.75
N ALA A 90 -5.53 8.10 5.97
CA ALA A 90 -4.90 8.01 7.29
C ALA A 90 -3.64 8.89 7.35
N SER A 91 -3.30 9.36 8.55
CA SER A 91 -2.03 10.04 8.81
C SER A 91 -1.53 9.68 10.21
N THR A 92 -0.25 9.35 10.34
CA THR A 92 0.35 8.93 11.61
C THR A 92 1.84 9.28 11.67
N PRO A 93 2.39 9.66 12.84
CA PRO A 93 3.83 9.78 13.03
C PRO A 93 4.50 8.40 13.07
N LEU A 94 5.70 8.30 12.51
CA LEU A 94 6.56 7.12 12.57
C LEU A 94 7.98 7.52 12.97
N THR A 95 8.55 6.88 13.98
CA THR A 95 9.97 7.06 14.33
C THR A 95 10.81 6.09 13.51
N VAL A 96 11.74 6.61 12.72
CA VAL A 96 12.56 5.80 11.81
C VAL A 96 13.95 5.54 12.38
N LYS A 97 14.55 4.39 12.05
CA LYS A 97 15.91 4.02 12.44
C LYS A 97 16.76 3.82 11.19
N LYS A 98 17.99 4.33 11.19
CA LYS A 98 18.91 4.12 10.07
C LYS A 98 19.34 2.66 9.99
N THR A 99 19.59 2.04 11.14
CA THR A 99 19.99 0.64 11.25
C THR A 99 19.05 -0.08 12.20
N PHE A 100 18.58 -1.26 11.81
CA PHE A 100 17.67 -2.08 12.62
C PHE A 100 17.77 -3.57 12.25
N THR A 101 17.27 -4.43 13.13
CA THR A 101 17.06 -5.85 12.82
C THR A 101 15.72 -5.99 12.10
N GLY A 102 15.76 -6.26 10.81
CA GLY A 102 14.56 -6.42 9.97
C GLY A 102 14.12 -7.88 9.88
N THR A 103 12.82 -8.13 9.98
CA THR A 103 12.22 -9.45 9.76
C THR A 103 11.91 -9.63 8.28
N VAL A 104 12.41 -10.70 7.67
CA VAL A 104 12.16 -11.08 6.27
C VAL A 104 10.89 -11.93 6.18
N GLY A 105 10.12 -11.77 5.09
CA GLY A 105 8.99 -12.65 4.78
C GLY A 105 9.41 -14.12 4.80
N GLY A 106 8.84 -14.90 5.72
CA GLY A 106 9.22 -16.31 5.97
C GLY A 106 9.87 -16.60 7.33
N GLY A 107 10.08 -15.57 8.17
CA GLY A 107 10.43 -15.77 9.59
C GLY A 107 11.93 -15.69 9.94
N GLY A 108 12.76 -15.16 9.03
CA GLY A 108 14.17 -14.87 9.30
C GLY A 108 14.40 -13.41 9.70
N SER A 109 15.58 -13.12 10.25
CA SER A 109 15.99 -11.75 10.59
C SER A 109 17.33 -11.39 9.94
N VAL A 110 17.46 -10.15 9.49
CA VAL A 110 18.69 -9.61 8.90
C VAL A 110 18.92 -8.19 9.37
N THR A 111 20.18 -7.79 9.54
CA THR A 111 20.51 -6.39 9.82
C THR A 111 20.28 -5.57 8.55
N VAL A 112 19.48 -4.52 8.67
CA VAL A 112 19.23 -3.53 7.63
C VAL A 112 19.98 -2.25 7.99
N ASP A 113 20.69 -1.69 7.01
CA ASP A 113 21.26 -0.34 7.08
C ASP A 113 20.74 0.48 5.90
N CYS A 114 19.87 1.44 6.18
CA CYS A 114 19.27 2.35 5.20
C CYS A 114 20.25 3.35 4.59
N GLY A 115 21.50 3.42 5.08
CA GLY A 115 22.60 4.09 4.38
C GLY A 115 23.24 3.24 3.27
N ALA A 116 23.06 1.91 3.33
CA ALA A 116 23.65 0.95 2.39
C ALA A 116 22.64 0.33 1.43
N VAL A 117 21.37 0.22 1.84
CA VAL A 117 20.28 -0.32 1.01
C VAL A 117 19.13 0.67 0.87
N GLN A 118 18.30 0.50 -0.16
CA GLN A 118 17.08 1.27 -0.30
C GLN A 118 16.08 0.87 0.81
N CYS A 119 15.68 1.85 1.61
CA CYS A 119 14.61 1.71 2.58
C CYS A 119 13.31 2.36 2.10
N VAL A 120 12.20 1.80 2.55
CA VAL A 120 10.85 2.22 2.22
C VAL A 120 10.02 2.31 3.49
N ILE A 121 9.08 3.25 3.52
CA ILE A 121 7.99 3.22 4.50
C ILE A 121 6.77 2.67 3.78
N GLY A 122 6.22 1.60 4.34
CA GLY A 122 5.07 0.89 3.82
C GLY A 122 3.88 0.95 4.76
N VAL A 123 2.69 0.84 4.17
CA VAL A 123 1.42 0.58 4.83
C VAL A 123 0.96 -0.82 4.42
N TYR A 124 0.66 -1.66 5.41
CA TYR A 124 0.23 -3.05 5.25
C TYR A 124 -1.17 -3.23 5.82
N ASN A 125 -1.94 -4.10 5.18
CA ASN A 125 -3.24 -4.49 5.68
C ASN A 125 -3.10 -5.41 6.91
N ALA A 126 -4.15 -5.53 7.71
CA ALA A 126 -4.14 -6.38 8.91
C ALA A 126 -3.93 -7.88 8.62
N ASP A 127 -4.23 -8.32 7.39
CA ASP A 127 -3.96 -9.68 6.91
C ASP A 127 -2.50 -9.88 6.43
N GLY A 128 -1.65 -8.86 6.56
CA GLY A 128 -0.26 -8.87 6.13
C GLY A 128 -0.04 -8.63 4.64
N SER A 129 -1.10 -8.41 3.86
CA SER A 129 -0.96 -8.04 2.45
C SER A 129 -0.40 -6.63 2.29
N ALA A 130 0.40 -6.42 1.25
CA ALA A 130 0.98 -5.12 0.95
C ALA A 130 -0.13 -4.13 0.53
N GLY A 131 -0.16 -2.96 1.16
CA GLY A 131 -1.02 -1.85 0.74
C GLY A 131 -0.29 -0.94 -0.23
N ALA A 132 0.59 -0.09 0.30
CA ALA A 132 1.30 0.92 -0.46
C ALA A 132 2.63 1.29 0.22
N SER A 133 3.59 1.81 -0.53
CA SER A 133 4.89 2.18 0.04
C SER A 133 5.55 3.32 -0.73
N THR A 134 6.50 3.99 -0.09
CA THR A 134 7.34 5.02 -0.73
C THR A 134 8.77 4.96 -0.23
N ASN A 135 9.71 5.39 -1.07
CA ASN A 135 11.13 5.41 -0.75
C ASN A 135 11.44 6.52 0.26
N VAL A 136 12.39 6.22 1.16
CA VAL A 136 12.98 7.20 2.06
C VAL A 136 14.50 7.14 2.01
N ALA A 137 15.16 8.24 2.36
CA ALA A 137 16.62 8.34 2.33
C ALA A 137 17.15 8.92 3.65
N PHE A 138 18.15 8.25 4.20
CA PHE A 138 18.88 8.70 5.38
C PHE A 138 20.15 9.46 4.95
N SER A 139 20.56 10.41 5.80
CA SER A 139 21.87 11.09 5.71
C SER A 139 22.98 10.20 6.27
#